data_AF-A0A2D3VNU9-F1
#
_entry.id   AF-A0A2D3VNU9-F1
#
_cell.length_a   1.000
_cell.length_b   1.000
_cell.length_c   1.000
_cell.angle_alpha   90.00
_cell.angle_beta   90.00
_cell.angle_gamma   90.00
#
_symmetry.space_group_name_H-M   'P 1'
#
loop_
_entity.id
_entity.type
_entity.pdbx_description
1 polymer ?
#
loop_
_entity_poly.entity_id
_entity_poly.type
_entity_poly.pdbx_seq_one_letter_code
_entity_poly.pdbx_strand_id
1 'polypeptide(L)'
;MSLKDDYLSQVRQARTDHKKWVNQIRVIVSGLQNDKNIIALNPSEDSFGMWLYSKAMAYSISNSKLVLNDMESLFDACYNQYHKIYAVLFKEESGSIFSSLFGSKKASISDYKLANQYYEILLEKSDQLLNKLRIFENQLTATNFEKFESVLSSEQNSVKEEITPKKKEQRYYRGSLIEN
;
A
#
# COMPACT_ATOMS: atom_id res chain seq x y z
N MET A 1 -16.81 -19.58 12.91
CA MET A 1 -15.99 -18.38 13.16
C MET A 1 -16.81 -17.19 12.72
N SER A 2 -16.85 -16.09 13.48
CA SER A 2 -17.69 -14.95 13.13
C SER A 2 -16.99 -14.05 12.11
N LEU A 3 -17.73 -13.30 11.26
CA LEU A 3 -17.11 -12.39 10.29
C LEU A 3 -16.20 -11.34 10.97
N LYS A 4 -16.55 -10.95 12.20
CA LYS A 4 -15.73 -10.08 13.04
C LYS A 4 -14.40 -10.72 13.42
N ASP A 5 -14.40 -12.00 13.80
CA ASP A 5 -13.16 -12.72 14.15
C ASP A 5 -12.25 -12.87 12.94
N ASP A 6 -12.83 -13.15 11.77
CA ASP A 6 -12.10 -13.22 10.50
C ASP A 6 -11.48 -11.87 10.15
N TYR A 7 -12.19 -10.77 10.40
CA TYR A 7 -11.70 -9.43 10.14
C TYR A 7 -10.58 -9.00 11.10
N LEU A 8 -10.72 -9.32 12.39
CA LEU A 8 -9.65 -9.10 13.38
C LEU A 8 -8.41 -9.94 13.06
N SER A 9 -8.59 -11.18 12.58
CA SER A 9 -7.49 -12.02 12.12
C SER A 9 -6.74 -11.36 10.95
N GLN A 10 -7.47 -10.78 9.99
CA GLN A 10 -6.87 -10.05 8.87
C GLN A 10 -6.08 -8.81 9.31
N VAL A 11 -6.57 -8.04 10.28
CA VAL A 11 -5.83 -6.89 10.85
C VAL A 11 -4.51 -7.33 11.48
N ARG A 12 -4.51 -8.45 12.21
CA ARG A 12 -3.31 -9.02 12.83
C ARG A 12 -2.34 -9.57 11.80
N GLN A 13 -2.85 -10.16 10.73
CA GLN A 13 -2.05 -10.62 9.61
C GLN A 13 -1.38 -9.43 8.91
N ALA A 14 -2.14 -8.37 8.61
CA ALA A 14 -1.60 -7.13 8.02
C ALA A 14 -0.48 -6.53 8.88
N ARG A 15 -0.64 -6.48 10.21
CA ARG A 15 0.43 -6.06 11.13
C ARG A 15 1.71 -6.88 10.94
N THR A 16 1.56 -8.19 10.79
CA THR A 16 2.68 -9.11 10.62
C THR A 16 3.36 -8.90 9.27
N ASP A 17 2.58 -8.70 8.22
CA ASP A 17 3.10 -8.51 6.87
C ASP A 17 3.85 -7.18 6.73
N HIS A 18 3.33 -6.08 7.30
CA HIS A 18 4.08 -4.81 7.35
C HIS A 18 5.42 -4.95 8.08
N LYS A 19 5.45 -5.66 9.22
CA LYS A 19 6.72 -5.91 9.95
C LYS A 19 7.71 -6.73 9.12
N LYS A 20 7.23 -7.72 8.37
CA LYS A 20 8.08 -8.50 7.46
C LYS A 20 8.65 -7.61 6.36
N TRP A 21 7.82 -6.76 5.77
CA TRP A 21 8.24 -5.80 4.74
C TRP A 21 9.35 -4.86 5.26
N VAL A 22 9.18 -4.25 6.43
CA VAL A 22 10.21 -3.42 7.08
C VAL A 22 11.50 -4.22 7.32
N ASN A 23 11.39 -5.46 7.78
CA ASN A 23 12.55 -6.31 8.03
C ASN A 23 13.30 -6.69 6.74
N GLN A 24 12.59 -6.92 5.63
CA GLN A 24 13.23 -7.15 4.33
C GLN A 24 14.05 -5.92 3.91
N ILE A 25 13.52 -4.71 4.12
CA ILE A 25 14.26 -3.46 3.85
C ILE A 25 15.50 -3.37 4.74
N ARG A 26 15.40 -3.73 6.03
CA ARG A 26 16.54 -3.78 6.95
C ARG A 26 17.67 -4.66 6.43
N VAL A 27 17.33 -5.85 5.92
CA VAL A 27 18.31 -6.79 5.37
C VAL A 27 19.01 -6.16 4.16
N ILE A 28 18.29 -5.49 3.27
CA ILE A 28 18.86 -4.78 2.11
C ILE A 28 19.81 -3.66 2.57
N VAL A 29 19.34 -2.81 3.49
CA VAL A 29 20.10 -1.65 4.00
C VAL A 29 21.35 -2.07 4.78
N SER A 30 21.34 -3.26 5.38
CA SER A 30 22.51 -3.84 6.05
C SER A 30 23.56 -4.41 5.08
N GLY A 31 23.25 -4.51 3.79
CA GLY A 31 24.12 -5.11 2.78
C GLY A 31 24.17 -6.64 2.82
N LEU A 32 23.34 -7.30 3.62
CA LEU A 32 23.25 -8.76 3.71
C LEU A 32 22.57 -9.37 2.47
N GLN A 33 21.76 -8.59 1.74
CA GLN A 33 21.07 -9.02 0.53
C GLN A 33 20.95 -7.87 -0.48
N ASN A 34 21.24 -8.14 -1.75
CA ASN A 34 21.31 -7.13 -2.82
C ASN A 34 20.42 -7.45 -4.02
N ASP A 35 19.36 -8.23 -3.83
CA ASP A 35 18.39 -8.48 -4.89
C ASP A 35 17.31 -7.39 -4.90
N LYS A 36 17.25 -6.65 -6.00
CA LYS A 36 16.35 -5.51 -6.22
C LYS A 36 14.89 -5.92 -6.38
N ASN A 37 14.58 -7.20 -6.57
CA ASN A 37 13.23 -7.68 -6.87
C ASN A 37 12.50 -8.28 -5.65
N ILE A 38 13.13 -8.30 -4.48
CA ILE A 38 12.54 -8.92 -3.28
C ILE A 38 11.29 -8.19 -2.80
N ILE A 39 11.28 -6.87 -2.94
CA ILE A 39 10.22 -6.00 -2.44
C ILE A 39 9.62 -5.27 -3.63
N ALA A 40 8.29 -5.29 -3.72
CA ALA A 40 7.58 -4.59 -4.77
C ALA A 40 7.74 -3.07 -4.61
N LEU A 41 7.99 -2.39 -5.73
CA LEU A 41 8.06 -0.92 -5.77
C LEU A 41 6.68 -0.27 -5.65
N ASN A 42 5.63 -0.97 -6.05
CA ASN A 42 4.27 -0.50 -5.97
C ASN A 42 3.66 -0.86 -4.59
N PRO A 43 3.17 0.11 -3.80
CA PRO A 43 2.54 -0.17 -2.50
C PRO A 43 1.32 -1.09 -2.62
N SER A 44 0.59 -1.05 -3.73
CA SER A 44 -0.58 -1.91 -3.94
C SER A 44 -0.23 -3.37 -4.29
N GLU A 45 1.03 -3.68 -4.52
CA GLU A 45 1.52 -5.05 -4.77
C GLU A 45 2.06 -5.71 -3.49
N ASP A 46 2.24 -4.94 -2.41
CA ASP A 46 2.59 -5.48 -1.10
C ASP A 46 1.36 -6.01 -0.36
N SER A 47 1.54 -7.09 0.41
CA SER A 47 0.45 -7.75 1.14
C SER A 47 -0.30 -6.82 2.09
N PHE A 48 0.41 -5.92 2.78
CA PHE A 48 -0.24 -4.93 3.65
C PHE A 48 -1.00 -3.90 2.83
N GLY A 49 -0.39 -3.36 1.76
CA GLY A 49 -1.04 -2.37 0.90
C GLY A 49 -2.27 -2.92 0.17
N MET A 50 -2.18 -4.16 -0.35
CA MET A 50 -3.33 -4.88 -0.89
C MET A 50 -4.46 -4.95 0.13
N TRP A 51 -4.17 -5.38 1.36
CA TRP A 51 -5.18 -5.44 2.42
C TRP A 51 -5.75 -4.05 2.75
N LEU A 52 -4.91 -3.03 2.88
CA LEU A 52 -5.32 -1.68 3.23
C LEU A 52 -6.29 -1.11 2.20
N TYR A 53 -5.91 -1.14 0.92
CA TYR A 53 -6.67 -0.52 -0.16
C TYR A 53 -7.90 -1.32 -0.59
N SER A 54 -7.82 -2.66 -0.61
CA SER A 54 -8.93 -3.50 -1.10
C SER A 54 -9.91 -3.92 -0.02
N LYS A 55 -9.46 -4.01 1.24
CA LYS A 55 -10.28 -4.50 2.35
C LYS A 55 -10.47 -3.42 3.39
N ALA A 56 -9.40 -2.93 4.01
CA ALA A 56 -9.53 -2.08 5.20
C ALA A 56 -10.29 -0.78 4.92
N MET A 57 -9.99 -0.12 3.80
CA MET A 57 -10.68 1.08 3.35
C MET A 57 -12.14 0.85 2.98
N ALA A 58 -12.48 -0.34 2.48
CA ALA A 58 -13.87 -0.71 2.21
C ALA A 58 -14.68 -0.73 3.51
N TYR A 59 -14.08 -1.18 4.62
CA TYR A 59 -14.73 -1.29 5.93
C TYR A 59 -14.60 -0.02 6.79
N SER A 60 -14.81 1.15 6.19
CA SER A 60 -14.76 2.43 6.91
C SER A 60 -16.00 2.60 7.81
N ILE A 61 -16.03 1.86 8.93
CA ILE A 61 -17.06 1.99 9.96
C ILE A 61 -16.97 3.38 10.59
N SER A 62 -17.74 4.35 10.07
CA SER A 62 -17.95 5.69 10.62
C SER A 62 -16.67 6.33 11.21
N ASN A 63 -16.41 6.15 12.51
CA ASN A 63 -15.29 6.72 13.25
C ASN A 63 -13.90 6.14 12.89
N SER A 64 -13.80 5.05 12.13
CA SER A 64 -12.50 4.47 11.73
C SER A 64 -11.88 5.16 10.51
N LYS A 65 -12.66 5.94 9.74
CA LYS A 65 -12.18 6.56 8.50
C LYS A 65 -10.95 7.44 8.70
N LEU A 66 -10.93 8.26 9.76
CA LEU A 66 -9.76 9.08 10.09
C LEU A 66 -8.53 8.22 10.38
N VAL A 67 -8.69 7.13 11.13
CA VAL A 67 -7.59 6.22 11.46
C VAL A 67 -7.08 5.51 10.21
N LEU A 68 -7.97 5.09 9.31
CA LEU A 68 -7.61 4.45 8.04
C LEU A 68 -6.87 5.41 7.10
N ASN A 69 -7.32 6.66 6.98
CA ASN A 69 -6.63 7.69 6.21
C ASN A 69 -5.23 7.99 6.78
N ASP A 70 -5.10 8.06 8.11
CA ASP A 70 -3.79 8.22 8.75
C ASP A 70 -2.88 7.02 8.43
N MET A 71 -3.43 5.80 8.42
CA MET A 71 -2.68 4.59 8.07
C MET A 71 -2.19 4.62 6.62
N GLU A 72 -3.03 5.00 5.66
CA GLU A 72 -2.65 5.18 4.25
C GLU A 72 -1.54 6.21 4.09
N SER A 73 -1.70 7.40 4.68
CA SER A 73 -0.68 8.45 4.59
C SER A 73 0.67 8.01 5.17
N LEU A 74 0.66 7.29 6.30
CA LEU A 74 1.87 6.75 6.91
C LEU A 74 2.50 5.61 6.10
N PHE A 75 1.67 4.77 5.46
CA PHE A 75 2.15 3.69 4.60
C PHE A 75 2.82 4.25 3.33
N ASP A 76 2.20 5.23 2.68
CA ASP A 76 2.79 5.94 1.55
C ASP A 76 4.08 6.66 1.95
N ALA A 77 4.13 7.25 3.15
CA ALA A 77 5.35 7.85 3.68
C ALA A 77 6.48 6.81 3.87
N CYS A 78 6.16 5.59 4.32
CA CYS A 78 7.13 4.49 4.37
C CYS A 78 7.65 4.15 2.97
N TYR A 79 6.74 4.00 1.99
CA TYR A 79 7.09 3.69 0.61
C TYR A 79 7.96 4.76 -0.05
N ASN A 80 7.67 6.04 0.22
CA ASN A 80 8.49 7.15 -0.24
C ASN A 80 9.94 7.07 0.27
N GLN A 81 10.17 6.65 1.51
CA GLN A 81 11.53 6.42 2.00
C GLN A 81 12.15 5.16 1.39
N TYR A 82 11.37 4.10 1.21
CA TYR A 82 11.82 2.89 0.54
C TYR A 82 12.29 3.17 -0.90
N HIS A 83 11.58 4.00 -1.66
CA HIS A 83 12.02 4.40 -3.01
C HIS A 83 13.34 5.17 -3.00
N LYS A 84 13.59 6.00 -1.98
CA LYS A 84 14.89 6.68 -1.84
C LYS A 84 16.01 5.70 -1.52
N ILE A 85 15.75 4.72 -0.65
CA ILE A 85 16.68 3.60 -0.38
C ILE A 85 16.97 2.86 -1.69
N TYR A 86 15.92 2.50 -2.43
CA TYR A 86 16.03 1.78 -3.70
C TYR A 86 16.88 2.56 -4.71
N ALA A 87 16.57 3.85 -4.91
CA ALA A 87 17.28 4.71 -5.85
C ALA A 87 18.76 4.89 -5.49
N VAL A 88 19.12 4.86 -4.21
CA VAL A 88 20.51 4.98 -3.77
C VAL A 88 21.28 3.67 -3.95
N LEU A 89 20.67 2.54 -3.59
CA LEU A 89 21.35 1.23 -3.58
C LEU A 89 21.33 0.51 -4.93
N PHE A 90 20.33 0.76 -5.76
CA PHE A 90 20.10 0.05 -7.02
C PHE A 90 20.10 0.98 -8.23
N LYS A 91 20.92 2.04 -8.22
CA LYS A 91 21.11 2.96 -9.36
C LYS A 91 21.28 2.16 -10.66
N GLU A 92 20.26 2.15 -11.51
CA GLU A 92 20.42 1.68 -12.88
C GLU A 92 21.09 2.80 -13.68
N GLU A 93 22.15 2.46 -14.42
CA GLU A 93 22.80 3.41 -15.33
C GLU A 93 21.79 3.80 -16.41
N SER A 94 21.14 4.95 -16.23
CA SER A 94 20.30 5.54 -17.25
C SER A 94 21.16 5.99 -18.43
N GLY A 95 21.15 5.18 -19.49
CA GLY A 95 21.14 5.68 -20.87
C GLY A 95 22.34 6.50 -21.34
N SER A 96 23.58 6.09 -21.07
CA SER A 96 24.73 6.58 -21.83
C SER A 96 25.32 5.46 -22.67
N ILE A 97 25.41 5.69 -23.98
CA ILE A 97 25.86 4.80 -25.07
C ILE A 97 27.36 4.40 -24.94
N PHE A 98 27.96 4.62 -23.76
CA PHE A 98 29.33 4.28 -23.36
C PHE A 98 29.38 3.27 -22.19
N SER A 99 28.25 2.69 -21.77
CA SER A 99 28.13 1.81 -20.60
C SER A 99 28.76 0.41 -20.74
N SER A 100 29.46 0.09 -21.83
CA SER A 100 30.00 -1.27 -22.04
C SER A 100 31.36 -1.54 -21.37
N LEU A 101 31.92 -0.61 -20.59
CA LEU A 101 33.26 -0.77 -19.99
C LEU A 101 33.29 -0.69 -18.46
N PHE A 102 32.17 -0.41 -17.79
CA PHE A 102 32.10 -0.44 -16.34
C PHE A 102 30.83 -1.16 -15.94
N GLY A 103 30.95 -2.44 -15.55
CA GLY A 103 29.83 -3.22 -15.05
C GLY A 103 29.13 -2.53 -13.87
N SER A 104 27.85 -2.86 -13.66
CA SER A 104 26.98 -2.33 -12.60
C SER A 104 27.76 -2.01 -11.32
N LYS A 105 28.00 -0.73 -11.04
CA LYS A 105 28.73 -0.32 -9.84
C LYS A 105 27.92 -0.73 -8.63
N LYS A 106 28.45 -1.65 -7.82
CA LYS A 106 27.90 -1.99 -6.50
C LYS A 106 27.83 -0.72 -5.66
N ALA A 107 26.76 -0.59 -4.86
CA ALA A 107 26.59 0.52 -3.94
C ALA A 107 27.82 0.71 -3.03
N SER A 108 28.24 1.96 -2.86
CA SER A 108 29.38 2.34 -2.03
C SER A 108 29.03 2.35 -0.54
N ILE A 109 30.04 2.43 0.33
CA ILE A 109 29.85 2.59 1.78
C ILE A 109 29.02 3.86 2.09
N SER A 110 29.25 4.94 1.36
CA SER A 110 28.45 6.18 1.47
C SER A 110 27.00 5.99 1.04
N ASP A 111 26.73 5.18 0.01
CA ASP A 111 25.36 4.87 -0.42
C ASP A 111 24.62 4.10 0.68
N TYR A 112 25.25 3.09 1.30
CA TYR A 112 24.67 2.37 2.44
C TYR A 112 24.47 3.26 3.66
N LYS A 113 25.37 4.22 3.92
CA LYS A 113 25.19 5.18 5.02
C LYS A 113 23.97 6.07 4.79
N LEU A 114 23.77 6.55 3.56
CA LEU A 114 22.59 7.34 3.18
C LEU A 114 21.30 6.50 3.21
N ALA A 115 21.35 5.27 2.71
CA ALA A 115 20.24 4.33 2.79
C ALA A 115 19.80 4.05 4.24
N ASN A 116 20.76 3.91 5.16
CA ASN A 116 20.47 3.81 6.60
C ASN A 116 19.73 5.04 7.13
N GLN A 117 20.11 6.26 6.72
CA GLN A 117 19.41 7.46 7.16
C GLN A 117 17.94 7.49 6.70
N TYR A 118 17.66 7.08 5.46
CA TYR A 118 16.27 6.94 4.99
C TYR A 118 15.52 5.82 5.72
N TYR A 119 16.21 4.73 6.06
CA TYR A 119 15.63 3.62 6.81
C TYR A 119 15.23 4.02 8.24
N GLU A 120 16.01 4.84 8.94
CA GLU A 120 15.61 5.35 10.26
C GLU A 120 14.33 6.20 10.20
N ILE A 121 14.19 7.03 9.16
CA ILE A 121 12.95 7.81 8.94
C ILE A 121 11.79 6.87 8.60
N LEU A 122 12.03 5.83 7.80
CA LEU A 122 11.03 4.79 7.50
C LEU A 122 10.57 4.09 8.78
N LEU A 123 11.49 3.74 9.69
CA LEU A 123 11.16 3.12 10.98
C LEU A 123 10.25 4.00 11.82
N GLU A 124 10.55 5.31 11.91
CA GLU A 124 9.71 6.26 12.64
C GLU A 124 8.27 6.28 12.10
N LYS A 125 8.09 6.29 10.77
CA LYS A 125 6.76 6.25 10.14
C LYS A 125 6.08 4.91 10.29
N SER A 126 6.85 3.82 10.22
CA SER A 126 6.36 2.46 10.48
C SER A 126 5.82 2.32 11.90
N ASP A 127 6.49 2.87 12.91
CA ASP A 127 6.03 2.79 14.29
C ASP A 127 4.73 3.59 14.50
N GLN A 128 4.63 4.77 13.86
CA GLN A 128 3.39 5.54 13.83
C GLN A 128 2.25 4.76 13.15
N LEU A 129 2.52 4.09 12.04
CA LEU A 129 1.56 3.25 11.32
C LEU A 129 1.07 2.09 12.18
N LEU A 130 1.99 1.37 12.83
CA LEU A 130 1.66 0.26 13.72
C LEU A 130 0.81 0.70 14.92
N ASN A 131 1.03 1.92 15.42
CA ASN A 131 0.18 2.51 16.46
C ASN A 131 -1.24 2.77 15.94
N LYS A 132 -1.39 3.36 14.75
CA LYS A 132 -2.72 3.59 14.13
C LYS A 132 -3.45 2.27 13.86
N LEU A 133 -2.73 1.26 13.38
CA LEU A 133 -3.28 -0.09 13.19
C LEU A 133 -3.77 -0.72 14.50
N ARG A 134 -3.06 -0.48 15.62
CA ARG A 134 -3.52 -0.92 16.95
C ARG A 134 -4.77 -0.19 17.40
N ILE A 135 -4.86 1.12 17.16
CA ILE A 135 -6.07 1.90 17.44
C ILE A 135 -7.25 1.34 16.64
N PHE A 136 -7.04 1.06 15.35
CA PHE A 136 -8.05 0.44 14.49
C PHE A 136 -8.50 -0.94 15.01
N GLU A 137 -7.57 -1.82 15.38
CA GLU A 137 -7.90 -3.12 15.98
C GLU A 137 -8.76 -2.98 17.25
N ASN A 138 -8.43 -2.01 18.12
CA ASN A 138 -9.20 -1.75 19.33
C ASN A 138 -10.62 -1.26 19.01
N GLN A 139 -10.78 -0.38 18.01
CA GLN A 139 -12.10 0.10 17.57
C GLN A 139 -12.97 -1.06 17.05
N LEU A 140 -12.39 -1.96 16.26
CA LEU A 140 -13.08 -3.15 15.77
C LEU A 140 -13.48 -4.08 16.92
N THR A 141 -12.57 -4.30 17.86
CA THR A 141 -12.83 -5.15 19.02
C THR A 141 -13.98 -4.60 19.88
N ALA A 142 -14.02 -3.29 20.11
CA ALA A 142 -15.03 -2.61 20.91
C ALA A 142 -16.41 -2.50 20.23
N THR A 143 -16.49 -2.66 18.90
CA THR A 143 -17.75 -2.58 18.16
C THR A 143 -18.62 -3.82 18.44
N ASN A 144 -19.90 -3.65 18.78
CA ASN A 144 -20.80 -4.79 19.02
C ASN A 144 -20.98 -5.62 17.72
N PHE A 145 -21.35 -6.89 17.88
CA PHE A 145 -21.45 -7.83 16.76
C PHE A 145 -22.53 -7.45 15.73
N GLU A 146 -23.73 -7.09 16.19
CA GLU A 146 -24.89 -6.74 15.34
C GLU A 146 -24.64 -5.48 14.49
N LYS A 147 -23.98 -4.48 15.07
CA LYS A 147 -23.59 -3.23 14.40
C LYS A 147 -22.52 -3.50 13.34
N PHE A 148 -21.56 -4.38 13.64
CA PHE A 148 -20.53 -4.78 12.69
C PHE A 148 -21.14 -5.48 11.47
N GLU A 149 -22.02 -6.46 11.68
CA GLU A 149 -22.74 -7.19 10.62
C GLU A 149 -23.66 -6.28 9.78
N SER A 150 -24.37 -5.34 10.42
CA SER A 150 -25.27 -4.42 9.73
C SER A 150 -24.54 -3.50 8.74
N VAL A 151 -23.37 -2.97 9.12
CA VAL A 151 -22.55 -2.09 8.28
C VAL A 151 -21.92 -2.88 7.13
N LEU A 152 -21.43 -4.09 7.42
CA LEU A 152 -20.94 -5.04 6.41
C LEU A 152 -21.98 -5.35 5.34
N SER A 153 -23.22 -5.61 5.77
CA SER A 153 -24.32 -5.97 4.88
C SER A 153 -24.77 -4.78 4.01
N SER A 154 -24.72 -3.55 4.54
CA SER A 154 -25.06 -2.36 3.75
C SER A 154 -24.00 -2.02 2.70
N GLU A 155 -22.71 -2.20 3.01
CA GLU A 155 -21.61 -1.92 2.07
C GLU A 155 -21.54 -2.96 0.93
N GLN A 156 -21.80 -4.25 1.22
CA GLN A 156 -21.87 -5.29 0.19
C GLN A 156 -23.03 -5.10 -0.80
N ASN A 157 -24.12 -4.48 -0.38
CA ASN A 157 -25.27 -4.19 -1.24
C ASN A 157 -25.00 -2.97 -2.15
N SER A 158 -24.32 -1.93 -1.66
CA SER A 158 -23.93 -0.78 -2.50
C SER A 158 -22.95 -1.15 -3.62
N VAL A 159 -22.04 -2.10 -3.41
CA VAL A 159 -21.12 -2.56 -4.46
C VAL A 159 -21.83 -3.39 -5.53
N LYS A 160 -22.92 -4.08 -5.22
CA LYS A 160 -23.70 -4.87 -6.20
C LYS A 160 -24.59 -4.01 -7.11
N GLU A 161 -25.05 -2.85 -6.65
CA GLU A 161 -25.90 -1.98 -7.47
C GLU A 161 -25.12 -1.23 -8.57
N GLU A 162 -23.82 -0.96 -8.39
CA GLU A 162 -22.99 -0.30 -9.42
C GLU A 162 -22.54 -1.24 -10.56
N ILE A 163 -22.66 -2.57 -10.42
CA ILE A 163 -22.24 -3.55 -11.45
C ILE A 163 -23.41 -3.94 -12.38
N THR A 164 -24.47 -3.13 -12.46
CA THR A 164 -25.41 -3.26 -13.58
C THR A 164 -24.86 -2.49 -14.79
N PRO A 165 -24.55 -3.17 -15.92
CA PRO A 165 -24.03 -2.48 -17.09
C PRO A 165 -25.13 -1.55 -17.62
N LYS A 166 -24.92 -0.23 -17.49
CA LYS A 166 -25.74 0.77 -18.19
C LYS A 166 -25.71 0.44 -19.69
N LYS A 167 -26.85 -0.02 -20.19
CA LYS A 167 -27.11 -0.26 -21.61
C LYS A 167 -26.75 1.03 -22.36
N LYS A 168 -25.72 1.00 -23.19
CA LYS A 168 -25.30 2.14 -24.02
C LYS A 168 -26.46 2.53 -24.94
N GLU A 169 -27.15 3.62 -24.65
CA GLU A 169 -27.99 4.28 -25.64
C GLU A 169 -27.10 4.83 -26.77
N GLN A 170 -27.31 4.31 -27.97
CA GLN A 170 -26.69 4.81 -29.19
C GLN A 170 -27.22 6.22 -29.45
N ARG A 171 -26.38 7.23 -29.23
CA ARG A 171 -26.64 8.60 -29.67
C ARG A 171 -26.46 8.68 -31.18
N TYR A 172 -27.57 8.79 -31.92
CA TYR A 172 -27.54 9.12 -33.35
C TYR A 172 -27.03 10.54 -33.53
N TYR A 173 -25.87 10.69 -34.17
CA TYR A 173 -25.37 11.97 -34.67
C TYR A 173 -26.26 12.42 -35.84
N ARG A 174 -27.06 13.46 -35.63
CA ARG A 174 -27.83 14.11 -36.70
C ARG A 174 -26.89 15.09 -37.40
N GLY A 175 -26.18 14.60 -38.42
CA GLY A 175 -25.36 15.43 -39.30
C GLY A 175 -26.25 16.43 -40.03
N SER A 176 -25.98 17.72 -39.84
CA SER A 176 -26.51 18.82 -40.64
C SER A 176 -25.96 18.70 -42.06
N LEU A 177 -26.85 18.45 -43.03
CA LEU A 177 -26.57 18.61 -44.45
C LEU A 177 -26.30 20.08 -44.73
N ILE A 178 -25.08 20.37 -45.17
CA ILE A 178 -24.74 21.59 -45.89
C ILE A 178 -25.13 21.31 -47.34
N GLU A 179 -26.15 22.00 -47.85
CA GLU A 179 -26.40 22.09 -49.29
C GLU A 179 -25.67 23.33 -49.83
N ASN A 180 -25.00 23.14 -50.97
CA ASN A 180 -24.27 24.16 -51.73
C ASN A 180 -25.20 25.13 -52.45
#